data_AF-A0A8T2V8R0-F1
#
_entry.id   AF-A0A8T2V8R0-F1
#
_cell.length_a   1.000
_cell.length_b   1.000
_cell.length_c   1.000
_cell.angle_alpha   90.00
_cell.angle_beta   90.00
_cell.angle_gamma   90.00
#
_symmetry.space_group_name_H-M   'P 1'
#
loop_
_entity.id
_entity.type
_entity.pdbx_description
1 polymer ?
#
loop_
_entity_poly.entity_id
_entity_poly.type
_entity_poly.pdbx_seq_one_letter_code
_entity_poly.pdbx_strand_id
1 'polypeptide(L)' 'MFKGSMRLAVDKWGRIEATEPASFVVKESNNLSLVEYELVQVEGQ' A
#
# COMPACT_ATOMS: atom_id res chain seq x y z
N MET A 1 -0.43 -9.46 0.60
CA MET A 1 0.18 -9.30 1.93
C MET A 1 1.42 -10.18 1.98
N PHE A 2 2.57 -9.65 2.39
CA PHE A 2 3.83 -10.38 2.39
C PHE A 2 4.39 -10.40 3.82
N LYS A 3 4.39 -11.58 4.45
CA LYS A 3 4.98 -11.79 5.79
C LYS A 3 4.54 -10.73 6.83
N GLY A 4 3.26 -10.43 6.90
CA GLY A 4 2.71 -9.45 7.86
C GLY A 4 2.77 -7.99 7.41
N SER A 5 3.49 -7.63 6.34
CA SER A 5 3.46 -6.26 5.80
C SER A 5 2.80 -6.14 4.42
N MET A 6 2.44 -4.91 4.06
CA MET A 6 1.80 -4.60 2.78
C MET A 6 2.77 -3.95 1.80
N ARG A 7 2.64 -4.29 0.52
CA ARG A 7 3.41 -3.71 -0.58
C ARG A 7 2.47 -3.45 -1.74
N LEU A 8 2.66 -2.31 -2.41
CA LEU A 8 2.00 -2.02 -3.67
C LEU A 8 2.68 -2.82 -4.78
N ALA A 9 1.90 -3.53 -5.59
CA ALA A 9 2.39 -4.29 -6.73
C ALA A 9 1.37 -4.20 -7.87
N VAL A 10 1.88 -4.27 -9.10
CA VAL A 10 1.06 -4.42 -10.30
C VAL A 10 1.24 -5.85 -10.78
N ASP A 11 0.13 -6.54 -11.06
CA ASP A 11 0.18 -7.92 -11.54
C ASP A 11 0.43 -7.99 -13.06
N LYS A 12 0.43 -9.19 -13.61
CA LYS A 12 0.71 -9.43 -15.04
C LYS A 12 -0.37 -8.91 -16.00
N TRP A 13 -1.53 -8.51 -15.50
CA TRP A 13 -2.63 -7.94 -16.29
C TRP A 13 -2.80 -6.44 -16.03
N GLY A 14 -2.17 -5.90 -14.99
CA GLY A 14 -2.15 -4.49 -14.66
C GLY A 14 -1.22 -3.68 -15.55
N ARG A 15 -1.47 -2.37 -15.59
CA ARG A 15 -0.72 -1.40 -16.39
C ARG A 15 -0.24 -0.25 -15.49
N ILE A 16 0.97 0.23 -15.76
CA ILE A 16 1.51 1.46 -15.17
C ILE A 16 1.50 2.51 -16.27
N GLU A 17 0.99 3.70 -15.95
CA GLU A 17 0.98 4.85 -16.85
C GLU A 17 1.69 6.03 -16.20
N ALA A 18 2.46 6.77 -16.98
CA ALA A 18 3.04 8.01 -16.53
C ALA A 18 1.93 9.07 -16.39
N THR A 19 2.00 9.86 -15.33
CA THR A 19 1.08 10.96 -15.07
C THR A 19 1.87 12.25 -14.95
N GLU A 20 1.16 13.38 -14.95
CA GLU A 20 1.75 14.67 -14.57
C GLU A 20 2.34 14.59 -13.16
N PRO A 21 3.38 15.41 -12.85
CA PRO A 21 3.98 15.43 -11.53
C PRO A 21 2.95 15.63 -10.42
N ALA A 22 3.04 14.80 -9.38
CA ALA A 22 2.19 14.94 -8.21
C ALA A 22 2.40 16.31 -7.55
N SER A 23 1.30 17.00 -7.24
CA SER A 23 1.32 18.31 -6.57
C SER A 23 1.48 18.21 -5.04
N PHE A 24 1.55 16.99 -4.51
CA PHE A 24 1.65 16.72 -3.08
C PHE A 24 3.05 16.26 -2.68
N VAL A 25 3.44 16.56 -1.44
CA VAL A 25 4.70 16.11 -0.86
C VAL A 25 4.50 14.71 -0.28
N VAL A 26 5.41 13.78 -0.62
CA VAL A 26 5.40 12.42 -0.08
C VAL A 26 5.76 12.44 1.41
N LYS A 27 4.97 11.76 2.24
CA LYS A 27 5.28 11.57 3.67
C LYS A 27 6.20 10.36 3.85
N GLU A 28 7.51 10.58 3.66
CA GLU A 28 8.52 9.51 3.70
C GLU A 28 8.58 8.74 5.03
N SER A 29 8.21 9.38 6.14
CA SER A 29 8.19 8.74 7.45
C SER A 29 7.07 7.71 7.62
N ASN A 30 6.07 7.67 6.72
CA ASN A 30 4.94 6.76 6.80
C ASN A 30 5.08 5.59 5.81
N ASN A 31 6.08 4.75 6.03
CA ASN A 31 6.36 3.60 5.17
C ASN A 31 5.54 2.36 5.57
N LEU A 32 4.44 2.10 4.85
CA LEU A 32 3.55 0.96 5.10
C LEU A 32 4.21 -0.41 4.92
N SER A 33 5.33 -0.49 4.20
CA SER A 33 6.06 -1.75 4.02
C SER A 33 6.86 -2.18 5.26
N LEU A 34 7.11 -1.24 6.18
CA LEU A 34 7.77 -1.48 7.47
C LEU A 34 6.78 -1.72 8.61
N VAL A 35 5.48 -1.53 8.35
CA VAL A 35 4.42 -1.75 9.34
C VAL A 35 3.94 -3.19 9.26
N GLU A 36 3.85 -3.83 10.41
CA GLU A 36 3.24 -5.15 10.56
C GLU A 36 1.74 -5.01 10.83
N TYR A 37 0.95 -5.81 10.15
CA TYR A 37 -0.51 -5.84 10.23
C TYR A 37 -0.98 -7.24 10.60
N GLU A 38 -2.00 -7.28 11.44
CA GLU A 38 -2.74 -8.49 11.78
C GLU A 38 -4.14 -8.46 11.16
N LEU A 39 -4.72 -9.64 10.98
CA LEU A 39 -6.11 -9.76 10.56
C LEU A 39 -7.01 -9.51 11.77
N VAL A 40 -7.81 -8.45 11.72
CA VAL A 40 -8.84 -8.16 12.73
C VAL A 40 -10.21 -8.49 12.14
N GLN A 41 -10.94 -9.40 12.78
CA GLN A 41 -12.35 -9.65 12.44
C GLN A 41 -13.22 -8.62 13.18
N VAL A 42 -14.00 -7.86 12.41
CA VAL A 42 -14.98 -6.95 12.98
C VAL A 42 -16.32 -7.68 13.00
N GLU A 43 -16.77 -8.11 14.17
CA GLU A 43 -18.16 -8.54 14.34
C GLU A 43 -19.07 -7.32 14.20
N GLY A 44 -20.16 -7.46 13.43
CA GLY A 44 -21.10 -6.36 13.17
C GLY A 44 -21.65 -5.79 14.48
N GLN A 45 -21.65 -4.45 14.58
CA GLN A 45 -22.36 -3.73 15.64
C GLN A 45 -23.86 -4.05 15.67
#